data_AF-A0A968Y500-F1
#
_entry.id   AF-A0A968Y500-F1
#
_cell.length_a   1.000
_cell.length_b   1.000
_cell.length_c   1.000
_cell.angle_alpha   90.00
_cell.angle_beta   90.00
_cell.angle_gamma   90.00
#
_symmetry.space_group_name_H-M   'P 1'
#
loop_
_entity.id
_entity.type
_entity.pdbx_description
1 polymer ?
#
loop_
_entity_poly.entity_id
_entity_poly.type
_entity_poly.pdbx_seq_one_letter_code
_entity_poly.pdbx_strand_id
1 'polypeptide(L)'
;MTINLAPSPTSSLKPESQNASALKQVFQTINADSCPGSYNFHIHTVNSDGRSHSDKVMEQAVSSGVKGLAITDHHSVQGYVQAQIWLDDWKLKNPDISIAAPSLWIGIEISAEMLKNDVHILAYAFDPEHLDLIPYLQGKETEGTEHYSAAKVIEVIHKAGGLAVLAHPCRYRSTADKLIPEAARLGIDGVETYYAYGNPNPWKPSPKQTDTVKELAATYGLLSTCGTDSHGLNLFVRI
;
A
#
# COMPACT_ATOMS: atom_id res chain seq x y z
N MET A 1 2.65 33.85 43.91
CA MET A 1 3.46 32.86 43.16
C MET A 1 2.55 32.24 42.11
N THR A 2 2.64 32.70 40.87
CA THR A 2 1.96 32.10 39.71
C THR A 2 2.81 30.95 39.20
N ILE A 3 2.29 29.73 39.28
CA ILE A 3 2.97 28.54 38.76
C ILE A 3 2.66 28.47 37.27
N ASN A 4 3.64 28.84 36.44
CA ASN A 4 3.59 28.59 35.01
C ASN A 4 3.80 27.08 34.79
N LEU A 5 2.72 26.36 34.55
CA LEU A 5 2.78 25.01 33.99
C LEU A 5 2.99 25.15 32.49
N ALA A 6 4.24 24.98 32.04
CA ALA A 6 4.50 24.76 30.62
C ALA A 6 3.82 23.44 30.21
N PRO A 7 3.12 23.38 29.05
CA PRO A 7 2.60 22.13 28.56
C PRO A 7 3.77 21.17 28.29
N SER A 8 3.70 19.99 28.90
CA SER A 8 4.62 18.89 28.58
C SER A 8 4.44 18.53 27.11
N PRO A 9 5.52 18.27 26.35
CA PRO A 9 5.38 17.79 24.99
C PRO A 9 4.75 16.40 25.06
N THR A 10 3.47 16.31 24.71
CA THR A 10 2.85 15.05 24.34
C THR A 10 3.62 14.53 23.14
N SER A 11 4.52 13.57 23.36
CA SER A 11 4.96 12.66 22.32
C SER A 11 3.69 11.96 21.82
N SER A 12 3.10 12.44 20.73
CA SER A 12 2.02 11.75 20.05
C SER A 12 2.63 10.47 19.46
N LEU A 13 2.35 9.33 20.10
CA LEU A 13 2.61 8.04 19.48
C LEU A 13 1.84 8.02 18.15
N LYS A 14 2.55 7.85 17.03
CA LYS A 14 1.91 7.71 15.72
C LYS A 14 0.95 6.50 15.75
N PRO A 15 -0.22 6.57 15.09
CA PRO A 15 -1.13 5.44 14.96
C PRO A 15 -0.42 4.20 14.41
N GLU A 16 -0.84 3.00 14.81
CA GLU A 16 -0.26 1.73 14.33
C GLU A 16 -0.25 1.64 12.79
N SER A 17 -1.30 2.14 12.16
CA SER A 17 -1.44 2.20 10.70
C SER A 17 -0.40 3.07 10.00
N GLN A 18 0.26 3.98 10.73
CA GLN A 18 1.35 4.85 10.24
C GLN A 18 2.75 4.37 10.69
N ASN A 19 2.85 3.18 11.29
CA ASN A 19 4.12 2.64 11.74
C ASN A 19 4.91 2.02 10.57
N ALA A 20 5.62 2.88 9.83
CA ALA A 20 6.45 2.47 8.69
C ALA A 20 7.55 1.46 9.09
N SER A 21 8.11 1.55 10.29
CA SER A 21 9.13 0.60 10.77
C SER A 21 8.57 -0.81 10.96
N ALA A 22 7.38 -0.93 11.53
CA ALA A 22 6.69 -2.22 11.65
C ALA A 22 6.33 -2.79 10.27
N LEU A 23 5.85 -1.94 9.36
CA LEU A 23 5.54 -2.38 7.99
C LEU A 23 6.80 -2.84 7.23
N LYS A 24 7.95 -2.17 7.38
CA LYS A 24 9.23 -2.62 6.82
C LYS A 24 9.60 -4.02 7.31
N GLN A 25 9.40 -4.32 8.60
CA GLN A 25 9.64 -5.65 9.16
C GLN A 25 8.72 -6.71 8.54
N VAL A 26 7.45 -6.37 8.29
CA VAL A 26 6.52 -7.27 7.58
C VAL A 26 7.02 -7.51 6.15
N PHE A 27 7.36 -6.47 5.40
CA PHE A 27 7.86 -6.59 4.02
C PHE A 27 9.13 -7.45 3.90
N GLN A 28 10.00 -7.45 4.91
CA GLN A 28 11.17 -8.34 4.95
C GLN A 28 10.81 -9.84 5.03
N THR A 29 9.57 -10.18 5.39
CA THR A 29 9.10 -11.58 5.49
C THR A 29 8.29 -12.04 4.28
N ILE A 30 7.92 -11.12 3.37
CA ILE A 30 7.02 -11.40 2.26
C ILE A 30 7.66 -12.33 1.23
N ASN A 31 6.89 -13.34 0.84
CA ASN A 31 7.26 -14.35 -0.15
C ASN A 31 6.07 -14.69 -1.07
N ALA A 32 6.27 -15.63 -2.00
CA ALA A 32 5.29 -16.01 -3.01
C ALA A 32 3.96 -16.56 -2.46
N ASP A 33 3.97 -17.07 -1.21
CA ASP A 33 2.80 -17.65 -0.55
C ASP A 33 2.13 -16.68 0.44
N SER A 34 2.68 -15.47 0.59
CA SER A 34 2.17 -14.48 1.55
C SER A 34 0.82 -13.91 1.12
N CYS A 35 0.66 -13.59 -0.16
CA CYS A 35 -0.60 -13.10 -0.71
C CYS A 35 -1.40 -14.23 -1.39
N PRO A 36 -2.74 -14.15 -1.39
CA PRO A 36 -3.55 -13.18 -0.64
C PRO A 36 -3.93 -13.66 0.77
N GLY A 37 -3.46 -14.84 1.19
CA GLY A 37 -3.96 -15.53 2.39
C GLY A 37 -3.44 -14.99 3.72
N SER A 38 -2.15 -14.65 3.82
CA SER A 38 -1.58 -14.07 5.06
C SER A 38 -1.56 -12.55 5.02
N TYR A 39 -1.30 -11.96 3.85
CA TYR A 39 -1.21 -10.53 3.66
C TYR A 39 -1.85 -10.11 2.34
N ASN A 40 -2.21 -8.84 2.21
CA ASN A 40 -2.60 -8.25 0.93
C ASN A 40 -2.42 -6.72 0.95
N PHE A 41 -1.48 -6.18 0.19
CA PHE A 41 -1.14 -4.75 0.23
C PHE A 41 -1.57 -3.95 -1.00
N HIS A 42 -2.40 -4.53 -1.87
CA HIS A 42 -2.88 -3.83 -3.07
C HIS A 42 -4.34 -4.21 -3.33
N ILE A 43 -5.26 -3.35 -2.88
CA ILE A 43 -6.70 -3.61 -2.85
C ILE A 43 -7.45 -2.34 -3.21
N HIS A 44 -8.39 -2.45 -4.13
CA HIS A 44 -9.27 -1.35 -4.54
C HIS A 44 -10.70 -1.56 -4.06
N THR A 45 -11.37 -0.47 -3.73
CA THR A 45 -12.74 -0.42 -3.25
C THR A 45 -13.58 0.51 -4.12
N VAL A 46 -14.86 0.65 -3.80
CA VAL A 46 -15.75 1.65 -4.41
C VAL A 46 -15.30 3.11 -4.22
N ASN A 47 -14.25 3.36 -3.44
CA ASN A 47 -13.68 4.70 -3.25
C ASN A 47 -12.65 5.09 -4.33
N SER A 48 -12.37 4.21 -5.29
CA SER A 48 -11.76 4.50 -6.60
C SER A 48 -12.55 3.82 -7.73
N ASP A 49 -12.09 2.67 -8.18
CA ASP A 49 -12.55 1.90 -9.33
C ASP A 49 -12.78 0.41 -9.01
N GLY A 50 -12.63 0.04 -7.73
CA GLY A 50 -13.04 -1.25 -7.22
C GLY A 50 -14.57 -1.36 -7.05
N ARG A 51 -15.04 -2.58 -6.79
CA ARG A 51 -16.46 -2.91 -6.64
C ARG A 51 -16.85 -3.30 -5.22
N SER A 52 -15.88 -3.69 -4.39
CA SER A 52 -16.14 -4.07 -3.00
C SER A 52 -16.21 -2.85 -2.10
N HIS A 53 -17.15 -2.84 -1.15
CA HIS A 53 -17.14 -1.86 -0.07
C HIS A 53 -16.10 -2.25 0.98
N SER A 54 -15.56 -1.26 1.70
CA SER A 54 -14.52 -1.48 2.71
C SER A 54 -14.93 -2.45 3.81
N ASP A 55 -16.19 -2.43 4.25
CA ASP A 55 -16.73 -3.39 5.22
C ASP A 55 -16.67 -4.83 4.70
N LYS A 56 -16.95 -5.05 3.40
CA LYS A 56 -16.87 -6.35 2.74
C LYS A 56 -15.44 -6.82 2.51
N VAL A 57 -14.51 -5.90 2.28
CA VAL A 57 -13.07 -6.21 2.28
C VAL A 57 -12.65 -6.71 3.66
N MET A 58 -13.02 -5.98 4.73
CA MET A 58 -12.62 -6.34 6.09
C MET A 58 -13.28 -7.63 6.59
N GLU A 59 -14.56 -7.87 6.25
CA GLU A 59 -15.26 -9.12 6.54
C GLU A 59 -14.54 -10.33 5.92
N GLN A 60 -14.10 -10.22 4.67
CA GLN A 60 -13.32 -11.27 3.98
C GLN A 60 -11.94 -11.47 4.62
N ALA A 61 -11.24 -10.37 4.93
CA ALA A 61 -9.91 -10.43 5.54
C ALA A 61 -9.94 -11.12 6.91
N VAL A 62 -10.87 -10.74 7.78
CA VAL A 62 -11.06 -11.32 9.11
C VAL A 62 -11.46 -12.79 9.01
N SER A 63 -12.48 -13.11 8.22
CA SER A 63 -13.01 -14.49 8.11
C SER A 63 -11.99 -15.47 7.52
N SER A 64 -11.03 -14.98 6.75
CA SER A 64 -9.98 -15.79 6.12
C SER A 64 -8.67 -15.81 6.93
N GLY A 65 -8.60 -15.10 8.05
CA GLY A 65 -7.41 -15.06 8.90
C GLY A 65 -6.22 -14.30 8.29
N VAL A 66 -6.49 -13.31 7.44
CA VAL A 66 -5.46 -12.38 6.95
C VAL A 66 -4.81 -11.70 8.16
N LYS A 67 -3.48 -11.69 8.20
CA LYS A 67 -2.69 -11.12 9.30
C LYS A 67 -2.54 -9.61 9.15
N GLY A 68 -2.51 -9.12 7.91
CA GLY A 68 -2.56 -7.68 7.69
C GLY A 68 -2.71 -7.27 6.22
N LEU A 69 -3.18 -6.06 6.01
CA LEU A 69 -3.54 -5.56 4.69
C LEU A 69 -3.45 -4.04 4.58
N ALA A 70 -3.52 -3.55 3.34
CA ALA A 70 -3.69 -2.13 3.02
C ALA A 70 -4.68 -1.98 1.87
N ILE A 71 -5.67 -1.10 2.04
CA ILE A 71 -6.51 -0.60 0.94
C ILE A 71 -5.74 0.53 0.27
N THR A 72 -5.63 0.48 -1.05
CA THR A 72 -4.78 1.36 -1.86
C THR A 72 -5.57 1.92 -3.04
N ASP A 73 -6.76 2.46 -2.75
CA ASP A 73 -7.60 3.11 -3.76
C ASP A 73 -6.78 4.18 -4.52
N HIS A 74 -7.07 4.35 -5.81
CA HIS A 74 -6.47 5.41 -6.61
C HIS A 74 -6.77 6.79 -6.02
N HIS A 75 -5.72 7.53 -5.69
CA HIS A 75 -5.79 8.93 -5.25
C HIS A 75 -6.75 9.20 -4.07
N SER A 76 -7.05 8.19 -3.26
CA SER A 76 -8.02 8.26 -2.16
C SER A 76 -7.61 7.38 -0.99
N VAL A 77 -7.86 7.85 0.24
CA VAL A 77 -7.70 7.06 1.47
C VAL A 77 -9.06 6.75 2.12
N GLN A 78 -10.18 7.08 1.45
CA GLN A 78 -11.51 6.93 2.05
C GLN A 78 -11.87 5.46 2.27
N GLY A 79 -11.41 4.54 1.42
CA GLY A 79 -11.59 3.11 1.64
C GLY A 79 -10.89 2.63 2.90
N TYR A 80 -9.66 3.09 3.15
CA TYR A 80 -8.94 2.84 4.41
C TYR A 80 -9.69 3.42 5.62
N VAL A 81 -10.16 4.68 5.57
CA VAL A 81 -10.88 5.33 6.69
C VAL A 81 -12.12 4.51 7.07
N GLN A 82 -12.92 4.10 6.09
CA GLN A 82 -14.10 3.26 6.32
C GLN A 82 -13.74 1.88 6.89
N ALA A 83 -12.66 1.27 6.39
CA ALA A 83 -12.18 -0.01 6.91
C ALA A 83 -11.67 0.09 8.35
N GLN A 84 -11.00 1.19 8.71
CA GLN A 84 -10.51 1.42 10.07
C GLN A 84 -11.67 1.56 11.06
N ILE A 85 -12.69 2.34 10.72
CA ILE A 85 -13.91 2.48 11.53
C ILE A 85 -14.57 1.10 11.73
N TRP A 86 -14.71 0.33 10.66
CA TRP A 86 -15.26 -1.02 10.74
C TRP A 86 -14.42 -1.93 11.66
N LEU A 87 -13.09 -1.88 11.54
CA LEU A 87 -12.18 -2.71 12.32
C LEU A 87 -12.22 -2.37 13.81
N ASP A 88 -12.32 -1.10 14.15
CA ASP A 88 -12.43 -0.64 15.54
C ASP A 88 -13.75 -1.11 16.15
N ASP A 89 -14.87 -0.96 15.43
CA ASP A 89 -16.18 -1.48 15.81
C ASP A 89 -16.17 -3.01 15.99
N TRP A 90 -15.50 -3.72 15.08
CA TRP A 90 -15.39 -5.16 15.12
C TRP A 90 -14.58 -5.63 16.34
N LYS A 91 -13.45 -4.97 16.65
CA LYS A 91 -12.64 -5.25 17.84
C LYS A 91 -13.43 -5.05 19.14
N LEU A 92 -14.25 -4.00 19.22
CA LEU A 92 -15.10 -3.74 20.39
C LEU A 92 -16.19 -4.82 20.59
N LYS A 93 -16.76 -5.33 19.50
CA LYS A 93 -17.82 -6.37 19.54
C LYS A 93 -17.27 -7.77 19.80
N ASN A 94 -15.97 -7.96 19.65
CA ASN A 94 -15.32 -9.26 19.75
C ASN A 94 -14.07 -9.16 20.67
N PRO A 95 -14.24 -8.96 21.98
CA PRO A 95 -13.11 -8.76 22.91
C PRO A 95 -12.32 -10.06 23.22
N ASP A 96 -12.94 -11.23 23.06
CA ASP A 96 -12.40 -12.55 23.48
C ASP A 96 -12.20 -13.52 22.30
N ILE A 97 -11.59 -13.07 21.19
CA ILE A 97 -11.47 -13.91 19.99
C ILE A 97 -10.21 -14.76 20.00
N SER A 98 -10.37 -16.01 19.56
CA SER A 98 -9.27 -16.88 19.13
C SER A 98 -8.60 -16.46 17.82
N ILE A 99 -9.23 -15.56 17.05
CA ILE A 99 -8.76 -15.08 15.74
C ILE A 99 -8.21 -13.66 15.92
N ALA A 100 -6.91 -13.47 15.69
CA ALA A 100 -6.29 -12.16 15.77
C ALA A 100 -6.87 -11.22 14.69
N ALA A 101 -7.18 -9.99 15.08
CA ALA A 101 -7.55 -8.93 14.15
C ALA A 101 -6.38 -8.68 13.17
N PRO A 102 -6.64 -8.42 11.87
CA PRO A 102 -5.58 -8.01 10.96
C PRO A 102 -5.00 -6.65 11.38
N SER A 103 -3.70 -6.46 11.15
CA SER A 103 -3.12 -5.12 11.09
C SER A 103 -3.58 -4.43 9.79
N LEU A 104 -4.11 -3.22 9.91
CA LEU A 104 -4.54 -2.40 8.78
C LEU A 104 -3.60 -1.19 8.65
N TRP A 105 -2.84 -1.12 7.56
CA TRP A 105 -2.02 0.05 7.25
C TRP A 105 -2.75 1.00 6.33
N ILE A 106 -2.51 2.31 6.51
CA ILE A 106 -2.96 3.30 5.54
C ILE A 106 -2.21 3.09 4.22
N GLY A 107 -2.95 3.12 3.13
CA GLY A 107 -2.45 2.90 1.77
C GLY A 107 -3.15 3.80 0.76
N ILE A 108 -2.49 4.02 -0.38
CA ILE A 108 -3.00 4.72 -1.56
C ILE A 108 -2.19 4.28 -2.78
N GLU A 109 -2.82 4.23 -3.95
CA GLU A 109 -2.12 4.12 -5.23
C GLU A 109 -2.12 5.47 -5.96
N ILE A 110 -0.94 5.95 -6.33
CA ILE A 110 -0.74 7.27 -6.94
C ILE A 110 -0.18 7.08 -8.36
N SER A 111 -0.88 7.59 -9.38
CA SER A 111 -0.38 7.68 -10.75
C SER A 111 0.79 8.66 -10.86
N ALA A 112 1.81 8.30 -11.62
CA ALA A 112 3.00 9.12 -11.86
C ALA A 112 3.68 8.81 -13.19
N GLU A 113 4.39 9.77 -13.78
CA GLU A 113 5.25 9.57 -14.94
C GLU A 113 6.66 9.11 -14.52
N MET A 114 7.12 8.02 -15.13
CA MET A 114 8.52 7.58 -15.06
C MET A 114 8.95 6.97 -16.40
N LEU A 115 10.05 7.45 -16.98
CA LEU A 115 10.57 6.99 -18.29
C LEU A 115 9.51 6.99 -19.41
N LYS A 116 8.60 7.98 -19.43
CA LYS A 116 7.46 8.07 -20.37
C LYS A 116 6.45 6.92 -20.25
N ASN A 117 6.30 6.38 -19.04
CA ASN A 117 5.24 5.46 -18.68
C ASN A 117 4.41 6.12 -17.58
N ASP A 118 3.10 5.96 -17.65
CA ASP A 118 2.20 6.19 -16.53
C ASP A 118 2.33 4.99 -15.59
N VAL A 119 3.20 5.13 -14.60
CA VAL A 119 3.43 4.14 -13.54
C VAL A 119 2.53 4.43 -12.35
N HIS A 120 2.40 3.46 -11.47
CA HIS A 120 1.71 3.61 -10.21
C HIS A 120 2.68 3.37 -9.05
N ILE A 121 2.61 4.24 -8.06
CA ILE A 121 3.38 4.16 -6.83
C ILE A 121 2.41 3.97 -5.68
N LEU A 122 2.58 2.86 -4.98
CA LEU A 122 1.86 2.56 -3.75
C LEU A 122 2.56 3.30 -2.61
N ALA A 123 1.81 4.09 -1.86
CA ALA A 123 2.29 4.71 -0.63
C ALA A 123 1.68 4.01 0.58
N TYR A 124 2.49 3.73 1.59
CA TYR A 124 2.04 3.07 2.82
C TYR A 124 2.51 3.77 4.09
N ALA A 125 1.74 3.60 5.17
CA ALA A 125 2.13 3.99 6.52
C ALA A 125 2.57 5.47 6.65
N PHE A 126 1.94 6.36 5.87
CA PHE A 126 2.19 7.80 5.85
C PHE A 126 1.18 8.55 6.72
N ASP A 127 1.50 9.79 7.06
CA ASP A 127 0.55 10.73 7.64
C ASP A 127 -0.38 11.31 6.54
N PRO A 128 -1.68 10.97 6.52
CA PRO A 128 -2.61 11.46 5.49
C PRO A 128 -2.93 12.95 5.63
N GLU A 129 -2.60 13.59 6.76
CA GLU A 129 -2.81 15.02 6.98
C GLU A 129 -1.60 15.86 6.55
N HIS A 130 -0.52 15.23 6.08
CA HIS A 130 0.66 15.94 5.62
C HIS A 130 0.36 16.79 4.39
N LEU A 131 0.62 18.11 4.48
CA LEU A 131 0.20 19.09 3.47
C LEU A 131 0.70 18.78 2.04
N ASP A 132 1.92 18.25 1.91
CA ASP A 132 2.49 17.89 0.59
C ASP A 132 1.73 16.74 -0.12
N LEU A 133 0.89 15.98 0.59
CA LEU A 133 0.06 14.92 0.00
C LEU A 133 -1.29 15.42 -0.53
N ILE A 134 -1.70 16.65 -0.19
CA ILE A 134 -2.98 17.23 -0.64
C ILE A 134 -3.20 17.08 -2.15
N PRO A 135 -2.23 17.34 -3.04
CA PRO A 135 -2.45 17.22 -4.49
C PRO A 135 -2.79 15.80 -4.96
N TYR A 136 -2.40 14.77 -4.20
CA TYR A 136 -2.52 13.36 -4.57
C TYR A 136 -3.74 12.67 -3.94
N LEU A 137 -4.39 13.34 -2.98
CA LEU A 137 -5.56 12.86 -2.24
C LEU A 137 -6.88 13.50 -2.73
N GLN A 138 -7.00 13.69 -4.05
CA GLN A 138 -8.12 14.39 -4.67
C GLN A 138 -9.14 13.45 -5.33
N GLY A 139 -8.96 12.13 -5.23
CA GLY A 139 -9.77 11.11 -5.91
C GLY A 139 -9.57 11.05 -7.42
N LYS A 140 -8.58 11.79 -7.94
CA LYS A 140 -8.17 11.80 -9.35
C LYS A 140 -6.67 12.08 -9.45
N GLU A 141 -6.12 11.79 -10.62
CA GLU A 141 -4.73 12.09 -10.95
C GLU A 141 -4.40 13.56 -10.73
N THR A 142 -3.19 13.82 -10.24
CA THR A 142 -2.71 15.17 -10.06
C THR A 142 -2.41 15.82 -11.41
N GLU A 143 -2.86 17.06 -11.59
CA GLU A 143 -2.59 17.84 -12.78
C GLU A 143 -1.23 18.56 -12.68
N GLY A 144 -0.51 18.67 -13.80
CA GLY A 144 0.77 19.36 -13.89
C GLY A 144 1.99 18.44 -13.85
N THR A 145 2.97 18.73 -14.72
CA THR A 145 4.13 17.84 -14.97
C THR A 145 5.05 17.65 -13.77
N GLU A 146 5.16 18.64 -12.88
CA GLU A 146 6.00 18.53 -11.69
C GLU A 146 5.43 17.52 -10.70
N HIS A 147 4.16 17.68 -10.32
CA HIS A 147 3.49 16.79 -9.38
C HIS A 147 3.28 15.39 -9.95
N TYR A 148 3.06 15.28 -11.25
CA TYR A 148 2.91 13.99 -11.88
C TYR A 148 4.22 13.20 -11.98
N SER A 149 5.39 13.78 -11.70
CA SER A 149 6.66 13.03 -11.78
C SER A 149 6.82 12.02 -10.64
N ALA A 150 7.28 10.80 -10.96
CA ALA A 150 7.55 9.77 -9.95
C ALA A 150 8.54 10.23 -8.88
N ALA A 151 9.52 11.06 -9.24
CA ALA A 151 10.47 11.65 -8.30
C ALA A 151 9.75 12.50 -7.24
N LYS A 152 8.77 13.32 -7.65
CA LYS A 152 8.00 14.16 -6.74
C LYS A 152 7.08 13.34 -5.87
N VAL A 153 6.42 12.32 -6.43
CA VAL A 153 5.56 11.40 -5.69
C VAL A 153 6.34 10.69 -4.58
N ILE A 154 7.51 10.13 -4.89
CA ILE A 154 8.38 9.47 -3.91
C ILE A 154 8.79 10.46 -2.80
N GLU A 155 9.23 11.67 -3.18
CA GLU A 155 9.64 12.72 -2.23
C GLU A 155 8.52 13.04 -1.21
N VAL A 156 7.29 13.25 -1.67
CA VAL A 156 6.18 13.63 -0.77
C VAL A 156 5.72 12.48 0.13
N ILE A 157 5.79 11.24 -0.35
CA ILE A 157 5.49 10.05 0.46
C ILE A 157 6.48 9.97 1.63
N HIS A 158 7.77 10.19 1.37
CA HIS A 158 8.81 10.18 2.40
C HIS A 158 8.67 11.34 3.38
N LYS A 159 8.32 12.54 2.92
CA LYS A 159 8.04 13.67 3.80
C LYS A 159 6.86 13.41 4.75
N ALA A 160 5.83 12.72 4.26
CA ALA A 160 4.72 12.24 5.07
C ALA A 160 5.10 11.04 5.97
N GLY A 161 6.36 10.57 5.93
CA GLY A 161 6.90 9.49 6.75
C GLY A 161 6.54 8.09 6.29
N GLY A 162 5.97 7.95 5.08
CA GLY A 162 5.56 6.67 4.51
C GLY A 162 6.64 5.97 3.68
N LEU A 163 6.23 4.86 3.07
CA LEU A 163 7.03 4.05 2.16
C LEU A 163 6.48 4.13 0.75
N ALA A 164 7.36 4.31 -0.24
CA ALA A 164 6.99 4.31 -1.65
C ALA A 164 7.37 2.97 -2.31
N VAL A 165 6.44 2.36 -3.04
CA VAL A 165 6.62 1.05 -3.68
C VAL A 165 6.14 1.11 -5.13
N LEU A 166 6.96 0.63 -6.08
CA LEU A 166 6.55 0.54 -7.48
C LEU A 166 5.55 -0.61 -7.66
N ALA A 167 4.32 -0.29 -8.07
CA ALA A 167 3.28 -1.29 -8.31
C ALA A 167 3.55 -2.07 -9.61
N HIS A 168 3.26 -3.37 -9.61
CA HIS A 168 3.19 -4.26 -10.77
C HIS A 168 4.11 -3.89 -11.96
N PRO A 169 5.45 -3.84 -11.76
CA PRO A 169 6.41 -3.26 -12.70
C PRO A 169 6.45 -3.92 -14.09
N CYS A 170 5.90 -5.13 -14.26
CA CYS A 170 5.85 -5.79 -15.57
C CYS A 170 4.56 -5.51 -16.37
N ARG A 171 3.68 -4.60 -15.91
CA ARG A 171 2.47 -4.19 -16.67
C ARG A 171 2.73 -3.08 -17.68
N TYR A 172 3.80 -2.32 -17.51
CA TYR A 172 4.04 -1.10 -18.29
C TYR A 172 4.68 -1.38 -19.65
N ARG A 173 4.72 -0.34 -20.49
CA ARG A 173 5.37 -0.41 -21.81
C ARG A 173 6.88 -0.66 -21.68
N SER A 174 7.51 -0.03 -20.70
CA SER A 174 8.91 -0.27 -20.37
C SER A 174 9.05 -1.52 -19.52
N THR A 175 10.15 -2.24 -19.73
CA THR A 175 10.44 -3.48 -19.04
C THR A 175 10.93 -3.22 -17.61
N ALA A 176 10.78 -4.21 -16.72
CA ALA A 176 11.13 -4.07 -15.30
C ALA A 176 12.63 -3.76 -15.08
N ASP A 177 13.51 -4.27 -15.93
CA ASP A 177 14.95 -3.99 -15.97
C ASP A 177 15.29 -2.53 -16.36
N LYS A 178 14.30 -1.74 -16.80
CA LYS A 178 14.44 -0.29 -16.98
C LYS A 178 13.78 0.49 -15.85
N LEU A 179 12.59 0.08 -15.45
CA LEU A 179 11.79 0.80 -14.46
C LEU A 179 12.33 0.66 -13.04
N ILE A 180 12.73 -0.54 -12.62
CA ILE A 180 13.21 -0.77 -11.24
C ILE A 180 14.52 -0.04 -10.97
N PRO A 181 15.54 -0.06 -11.87
CA PRO A 181 16.75 0.74 -11.66
C PRO A 181 16.48 2.23 -11.56
N GLU A 182 15.58 2.76 -12.40
CA GLU A 182 15.22 4.18 -12.35
C GLU A 182 14.47 4.52 -11.07
N ALA A 183 13.51 3.70 -10.65
CA ALA A 183 12.80 3.89 -9.39
C ALA A 183 13.76 3.85 -8.19
N ALA A 184 14.73 2.93 -8.19
CA ALA A 184 15.78 2.87 -7.17
C ALA A 184 16.64 4.14 -7.17
N ARG A 185 17.01 4.65 -8.35
CA ARG A 185 17.75 5.92 -8.50
C ARG A 185 16.97 7.12 -7.93
N LEU A 186 15.64 7.09 -8.03
CA LEU A 186 14.73 8.10 -7.48
C LEU A 186 14.47 7.91 -5.97
N GLY A 187 14.98 6.84 -5.36
CA GLY A 187 14.88 6.61 -3.91
C GLY A 187 13.69 5.77 -3.47
N ILE A 188 13.02 5.03 -4.36
CA ILE A 188 11.89 4.17 -3.97
C ILE A 188 12.29 3.13 -2.91
N ASP A 189 11.39 2.79 -1.98
CA ASP A 189 11.69 1.84 -0.89
C ASP A 189 11.54 0.37 -1.32
N GLY A 190 10.64 0.10 -2.28
CA GLY A 190 10.26 -1.26 -2.62
C GLY A 190 9.63 -1.43 -4.01
N VAL A 191 9.36 -2.69 -4.34
CA VAL A 191 8.68 -3.08 -5.56
C VAL A 191 7.71 -4.24 -5.31
N GLU A 192 6.55 -4.19 -5.95
CA GLU A 192 5.57 -5.26 -5.92
C GLU A 192 6.09 -6.48 -6.68
N THR A 193 6.66 -7.41 -5.91
CA THR A 193 7.44 -8.54 -6.44
C THR A 193 6.54 -9.74 -6.74
N TYR A 194 5.54 -9.97 -5.88
CA TYR A 194 4.61 -11.09 -6.00
C TYR A 194 3.27 -10.58 -6.51
N TYR A 195 3.13 -10.60 -7.83
CA TYR A 195 1.95 -10.10 -8.55
C TYR A 195 1.48 -11.10 -9.62
N ALA A 196 0.18 -11.16 -9.82
CA ALA A 196 -0.49 -12.12 -10.69
C ALA A 196 -0.71 -11.61 -12.12
N TYR A 197 0.37 -11.35 -12.87
CA TYR A 197 0.31 -10.86 -14.26
C TYR A 197 -0.51 -11.74 -15.21
N GLY A 198 -0.53 -13.06 -15.00
CA GLY A 198 -1.33 -14.00 -15.80
C GLY A 198 -2.80 -14.12 -15.38
N ASN A 199 -3.23 -13.36 -14.37
CA ASN A 199 -4.56 -13.39 -13.79
C ASN A 199 -5.15 -14.81 -13.52
N PRO A 200 -4.42 -15.70 -12.82
CA PRO A 200 -4.91 -17.04 -12.53
C PRO A 200 -6.00 -17.02 -11.44
N ASN A 201 -6.88 -18.01 -11.48
CA ASN A 201 -7.81 -18.33 -10.40
C ASN A 201 -7.63 -19.82 -10.02
N PRO A 202 -7.10 -20.14 -8.84
CA PRO A 202 -6.79 -19.24 -7.72
C PRO A 202 -5.63 -18.28 -8.01
N TRP A 203 -5.62 -17.13 -7.31
CA TRP A 203 -4.54 -16.15 -7.41
C TRP A 203 -3.21 -16.78 -7.03
N LYS A 204 -2.18 -16.51 -7.83
CA LYS A 204 -0.78 -16.86 -7.56
C LYS A 204 0.13 -15.90 -8.32
N PRO A 205 1.32 -15.57 -7.77
CA PRO A 205 2.26 -14.72 -8.47
C PRO A 205 2.74 -15.40 -9.75
N SER A 206 3.11 -14.60 -10.76
CA SER A 206 3.59 -15.14 -12.05
C SER A 206 5.08 -15.47 -11.94
N PRO A 207 5.51 -16.75 -11.97
CA PRO A 207 6.85 -17.14 -11.55
C PRO A 207 7.96 -16.42 -12.32
N LYS A 208 7.84 -16.35 -13.66
CA LYS A 208 8.83 -15.70 -14.52
C LYS A 208 9.04 -14.22 -14.15
N GLN A 209 7.95 -13.46 -14.00
CA GLN A 209 8.04 -12.05 -13.62
C GLN A 209 8.55 -11.89 -12.19
N THR A 210 8.09 -12.73 -11.27
CA THR A 210 8.54 -12.74 -9.88
C THR A 210 10.04 -12.95 -9.78
N ASP A 211 10.62 -13.92 -10.50
CA ASP A 211 12.07 -14.17 -10.48
C ASP A 211 12.85 -12.93 -10.94
N THR A 212 12.44 -12.32 -12.06
CA THR A 212 13.07 -11.10 -12.58
C THR A 212 12.96 -9.92 -11.61
N VAL A 213 11.77 -9.66 -11.08
CA VAL A 213 11.54 -8.53 -10.15
C VAL A 213 12.29 -8.75 -8.83
N LYS A 214 12.32 -9.99 -8.33
CA LYS A 214 13.03 -10.35 -7.09
C LYS A 214 14.54 -10.18 -7.24
N GLU A 215 15.13 -10.58 -8.37
CA GLU A 215 16.55 -10.37 -8.66
C GLU A 215 16.90 -8.88 -8.72
N LEU A 216 16.08 -8.09 -9.40
CA LEU A 216 16.25 -6.63 -9.47
C LEU A 216 16.08 -5.99 -8.08
N ALA A 217 15.06 -6.38 -7.32
CA ALA A 217 14.85 -5.88 -5.95
C ALA A 217 16.08 -6.15 -5.08
N ALA A 218 16.64 -7.36 -5.12
CA ALA A 218 17.85 -7.71 -4.39
C ALA A 218 19.07 -6.89 -4.86
N THR A 219 19.22 -6.69 -6.18
CA THR A 219 20.32 -5.92 -6.77
C THR A 219 20.32 -4.46 -6.29
N TYR A 220 19.14 -3.85 -6.14
CA TYR A 220 18.99 -2.45 -5.75
C TYR A 220 18.67 -2.26 -4.26
N GLY A 221 18.64 -3.33 -3.46
CA GLY A 221 18.35 -3.26 -2.02
C GLY A 221 16.92 -2.84 -1.68
N LEU A 222 15.96 -3.15 -2.56
CA LEU A 222 14.55 -2.79 -2.43
C LEU A 222 13.76 -3.84 -1.65
N LEU A 223 12.74 -3.39 -0.91
CA LEU A 223 11.77 -4.26 -0.25
C LEU A 223 10.87 -4.96 -1.28
N SER A 224 10.49 -6.20 -0.99
CA SER A 224 9.48 -6.92 -1.77
C SER A 224 8.11 -6.80 -1.11
N THR A 225 7.08 -6.45 -1.91
CA THR A 225 5.68 -6.50 -1.48
C THR A 225 4.88 -7.49 -2.33
N CYS A 226 3.62 -7.69 -1.95
CA CYS A 226 2.66 -8.49 -2.68
C CYS A 226 1.26 -7.87 -2.58
N GLY A 227 0.42 -8.11 -3.57
CA GLY A 227 -0.93 -7.57 -3.58
C GLY A 227 -1.78 -8.20 -4.67
N THR A 228 -3.09 -8.28 -4.43
CA THR A 228 -4.00 -8.88 -5.41
C THR A 228 -4.32 -7.95 -6.55
N ASP A 229 -4.29 -6.64 -6.29
CA ASP A 229 -4.80 -5.63 -7.20
C ASP A 229 -6.27 -5.93 -7.54
N SER A 230 -7.03 -6.24 -6.48
CA SER A 230 -8.41 -6.71 -6.57
C SER A 230 -9.35 -5.53 -6.78
N HIS A 231 -10.08 -5.55 -7.89
CA HIS A 231 -11.13 -4.58 -8.22
C HIS A 231 -12.55 -5.16 -8.11
N GLY A 232 -12.68 -6.48 -7.91
CA GLY A 232 -13.97 -7.16 -7.83
C GLY A 232 -14.57 -7.20 -6.42
N LEU A 233 -15.53 -8.11 -6.24
CA LEU A 233 -16.16 -8.37 -4.94
C LEU A 233 -15.35 -9.33 -4.05
N ASN A 234 -14.42 -10.08 -4.65
CA ASN A 234 -13.60 -11.07 -3.95
C ASN A 234 -12.18 -10.54 -3.79
N LEU A 235 -11.73 -10.45 -2.54
CA LEU A 235 -10.42 -9.93 -2.15
C LEU A 235 -9.26 -10.79 -2.64
N PHE A 236 -9.50 -12.07 -2.91
CA PHE A 236 -8.47 -13.07 -3.21
C PHE A 236 -8.25 -13.28 -4.71
N VAL A 237 -8.82 -12.42 -5.56
CA VAL A 237 -8.69 -12.50 -7.02
C VAL A 237 -8.33 -11.14 -7.60
N ARG A 238 -7.55 -11.18 -8.68
CA ARG A 238 -7.33 -10.02 -9.55
C ARG A 238 -8.43 -10.03 -10.60
N ILE A 239 -9.10 -8.89 -10.82
CA ILE A 239 -10.17 -8.76 -11.82
C ILE A 239 -9.85 -7.52 -12.65
#